data_AF-A0A920I1J5-F1
#
_entry.id   AF-A0A920I1J5-F1
#
_cell.length_a   1.000
_cell.length_b   1.000
_cell.length_c   1.000
_cell.angle_alpha   90.00
_cell.angle_beta   90.00
_cell.angle_gamma   90.00
#
_symmetry.space_group_name_H-M   'P 1'
#
loop_
_entity.id
_entity.type
_entity.pdbx_description
1 polymer ?
#
loop_
_entity_poly.entity_id
_entity_poly.type
_entity_poly.pdbx_seq_one_letter_code
_entity_poly.pdbx_strand_id
1 'polypeptide(L)'
;MFAALVLGLFAGLQLPAAPLTALAFLVLGSLAMALAGILAGVWSNKFDEMATITNFLIQPLAFLSGTFYSVDRLPAPFDTMATLNPFFYAIDGFRYGLIGVGDRSIVTGLVGLVLVNGVLWLLCYRVLKSGWRLKS
;
A
#
# COMPACT_ATOMS: atom_id res chain seq x y z
N MET A 1 -12.16 -7.12 -13.91
CA MET A 1 -11.74 -7.24 -15.32
C MET A 1 -12.52 -6.29 -16.23
N PHE A 2 -13.86 -6.27 -16.17
CA PHE A 2 -14.69 -5.36 -17.00
C PHE A 2 -14.43 -3.86 -16.74
N ALA A 3 -14.30 -3.46 -15.46
CA ALA A 3 -13.99 -2.06 -15.10
C ALA A 3 -12.61 -1.61 -15.61
N ALA A 4 -11.60 -2.48 -15.57
CA ALA A 4 -10.26 -2.19 -16.08
C ALA A 4 -10.25 -2.02 -17.61
N LEU A 5 -11.10 -2.78 -18.31
CA LEU A 5 -11.24 -2.73 -19.76
C LEU A 5 -11.95 -1.45 -20.23
N VAL A 6 -13.00 -1.03 -19.50
CA VAL A 6 -13.71 0.24 -19.75
C VAL A 6 -12.81 1.45 -19.47
N LEU A 7 -12.04 1.42 -18.37
CA LEU A 7 -11.09 2.50 -18.05
C LEU A 7 -9.96 2.59 -19.08
N GLY A 8 -9.45 1.45 -19.57
CA GLY A 8 -8.45 1.43 -20.64
C GLY A 8 -8.98 1.98 -21.98
N LEU A 9 -10.26 1.78 -22.27
CA LEU A 9 -10.90 2.28 -23.50
C LEU A 9 -11.13 3.81 -23.44
N PHE A 10 -11.50 4.34 -22.28
CA PHE A 10 -11.80 5.78 -22.09
C PHE A 10 -10.56 6.65 -21.82
N ALA A 11 -9.50 6.10 -21.24
CA ALA A 11 -8.27 6.85 -20.93
C ALA A 11 -7.33 7.03 -22.15
N GLY A 12 -7.63 6.39 -23.29
CA GLY A 12 -6.65 6.15 -24.35
C GLY A 12 -5.64 5.12 -23.85
N LEU A 13 -5.39 4.07 -24.62
CA LEU A 13 -4.53 2.95 -24.23
C LEU A 13 -3.06 3.39 -24.18
N GLN A 14 -2.69 4.22 -23.21
CA GLN A 14 -1.31 4.57 -22.90
C GLN A 14 -0.70 3.30 -22.31
N LEU A 15 0.07 2.58 -23.13
CA LEU A 15 0.81 1.41 -22.67
C LEU A 15 1.64 1.82 -21.45
N PRO A 16 1.63 1.01 -20.37
CA PRO A 16 2.43 1.30 -19.18
C PRO A 16 3.89 1.52 -19.57
N ALA A 17 4.50 2.60 -19.09
CA ALA A 17 5.91 2.90 -19.37
C ALA A 17 6.84 1.74 -18.93
N ALA A 18 6.49 1.07 -17.82
CA ALA A 18 7.23 -0.08 -17.30
C ALA A 18 6.27 -1.09 -16.64
N PRO A 19 5.61 -1.96 -17.44
CA PRO A 19 4.54 -2.84 -16.95
C PRO A 19 5.00 -3.83 -15.87
N LEU A 20 6.24 -4.30 -15.94
CA LEU A 20 6.81 -5.20 -14.94
C LEU A 20 6.98 -4.50 -13.58
N THR A 21 7.39 -3.24 -13.58
CA THR A 21 7.49 -2.45 -12.34
C THR A 21 6.11 -2.18 -11.76
N ALA A 22 5.12 -1.83 -12.59
CA ALA A 22 3.74 -1.65 -12.16
C ALA A 22 3.21 -2.93 -11.48
N LEU A 23 3.41 -4.10 -12.10
CA LEU A 23 3.01 -5.38 -11.52
C LEU A 23 3.74 -5.68 -10.20
N ALA A 24 5.05 -5.43 -10.12
CA ALA A 24 5.82 -5.65 -8.90
C ALA A 24 5.29 -4.82 -7.73
N PHE A 25 5.07 -3.51 -7.92
CA PHE A 25 4.53 -2.64 -6.88
C PHE A 25 3.07 -2.96 -6.54
N LEU A 26 2.26 -3.39 -7.52
CA LEU A 26 0.88 -3.84 -7.29
C LEU A 26 0.83 -5.10 -6.42
N VAL A 27 1.69 -6.09 -6.70
CA VAL A 27 1.78 -7.32 -5.92
C VAL A 27 2.31 -7.03 -4.51
N LEU A 28 3.38 -6.24 -4.38
CA LEU A 28 3.94 -5.91 -3.07
C LEU A 28 2.99 -5.04 -2.22
N GLY A 29 2.26 -4.12 -2.85
CA GLY A 29 1.27 -3.28 -2.18
C GLY A 29 0.05 -4.09 -1.72
N SER A 30 -0.49 -4.96 -2.58
CA SER A 30 -1.60 -5.85 -2.21
C SER A 30 -1.21 -6.85 -1.12
N LEU A 31 0.02 -7.37 -1.16
CA LEU A 31 0.55 -8.23 -0.09
C LEU A 31 0.63 -7.49 1.25
N ALA A 32 1.10 -6.23 1.25
CA ALA A 32 1.15 -5.43 2.47
C ALA A 32 -0.24 -5.21 3.06
N MET A 33 -1.25 -4.95 2.22
CA MET A 33 -2.65 -4.81 2.64
C MET A 33 -3.21 -6.11 3.21
N ALA A 34 -2.94 -7.24 2.56
CA ALA A 34 -3.40 -8.53 3.02
C ALA A 34 -2.81 -8.87 4.39
N LEU A 35 -1.50 -8.67 4.58
CA LEU A 35 -0.83 -8.93 5.86
C LEU A 35 -1.31 -7.98 6.96
N ALA A 36 -1.45 -6.68 6.66
CA ALA A 36 -2.00 -5.71 7.61
C ALA A 36 -3.45 -6.05 7.99
N GLY A 37 -4.27 -6.47 7.02
CA GLY A 37 -5.65 -6.90 7.25
C GLY A 37 -5.75 -8.16 8.12
N ILE A 38 -4.84 -9.12 7.95
CA ILE A 38 -4.76 -10.30 8.82
C ILE A 38 -4.44 -9.88 10.26
N LEU A 39 -3.44 -9.01 10.47
CA LEU A 39 -3.09 -8.53 11.81
C LEU A 39 -4.24 -7.75 12.46
N ALA A 40 -4.87 -6.85 11.72
CA ALA A 40 -6.02 -6.10 12.18
C ALA A 40 -7.19 -7.02 12.54
N GLY A 41 -7.46 -8.04 11.71
CA GLY A 41 -8.52 -9.02 11.94
C GLY A 41 -8.29 -9.89 13.17
N VAL A 42 -7.06 -10.34 13.42
CA VAL A 42 -6.72 -11.10 14.65
C VAL A 42 -6.80 -10.21 15.90
N TRP A 43 -6.52 -8.92 15.76
CA TRP A 43 -6.58 -7.97 16.87
C TRP A 43 -8.00 -7.44 17.14
N SER A 44 -8.90 -7.44 16.16
CA SER A 44 -10.29 -7.02 16.36
C SER A 44 -11.12 -8.14 16.99
N ASN A 45 -11.71 -7.87 18.15
CA ASN A 45 -12.70 -8.76 18.78
C ASN A 45 -14.13 -8.48 18.30
N LYS A 46 -14.39 -7.26 17.84
CA LYS A 46 -15.69 -6.80 17.36
C LYS A 46 -15.56 -6.12 16.00
N PHE A 47 -16.63 -6.16 15.22
CA PHE A 47 -16.69 -5.46 13.94
C PHE A 47 -16.42 -3.95 14.07
N ASP A 48 -16.83 -3.33 15.18
CA ASP A 48 -16.58 -1.91 15.45
C ASP A 48 -15.09 -1.57 15.56
N GLU A 49 -14.27 -2.47 16.12
CA GLU A 49 -12.81 -2.27 16.24
C GLU A 49 -12.14 -2.35 14.85
N MET A 50 -12.60 -3.27 13.99
CA MET A 50 -12.11 -3.39 12.61
C MET A 50 -12.47 -2.16 11.76
N ALA A 51 -13.70 -1.66 11.92
CA ALA A 51 -14.15 -0.43 11.27
C ALA A 51 -13.33 0.79 11.75
N THR A 52 -13.00 0.84 13.05
CA THR A 52 -12.17 1.91 13.62
C THR A 52 -10.76 1.90 13.02
N ILE A 53 -10.10 0.75 12.92
CA ILE A 53 -8.76 0.64 12.31
C ILE A 53 -8.80 1.12 10.86
N THR A 54 -9.81 0.70 10.11
CA THR A 54 -9.93 1.06 8.70
C THR A 54 -10.15 2.56 8.51
N ASN A 55 -11.09 3.15 9.25
CA ASN A 55 -11.49 4.54 9.07
C ASN A 55 -10.49 5.54 9.68
N PHE A 56 -9.80 5.17 10.77
CA PHE A 56 -8.90 6.08 11.48
C PHE A 56 -7.41 5.85 11.21
N LEU A 57 -7.01 4.67 10.71
CA LEU A 57 -5.62 4.43 10.31
C LEU A 57 -5.48 4.26 8.80
N ILE A 58 -6.16 3.28 8.21
CA ILE A 58 -5.93 2.93 6.79
C ILE A 58 -6.34 4.08 5.87
N GLN A 59 -7.52 4.67 6.11
CA GLN A 59 -8.04 5.73 5.26
C GLN A 59 -7.17 7.01 5.30
N PRO A 60 -6.76 7.55 6.47
CA PRO A 60 -5.81 8.67 6.53
C PRO A 60 -4.46 8.35 5.90
N LEU A 61 -3.91 7.15 6.12
CA LEU A 61 -2.65 6.72 5.48
C LEU A 61 -2.79 6.62 3.96
N ALA A 62 -3.94 6.19 3.45
CA ALA A 62 -4.23 6.16 2.02
C ALA A 62 -4.36 7.58 1.45
N PHE A 63 -4.92 8.55 2.18
CA PHE A 63 -4.89 9.95 1.76
C PHE A 63 -3.50 10.57 1.83
N LEU A 64 -2.64 10.09 2.75
CA LEU A 64 -1.25 10.54 2.88
C LEU A 64 -0.29 9.94 1.83
N SER A 65 -0.79 9.04 0.98
CA SER A 65 0.03 8.24 0.06
C SER A 65 0.35 8.91 -1.28
N GLY A 66 0.06 10.20 -1.44
CA GLY A 66 0.35 10.92 -2.69
C GLY A 66 -0.53 10.52 -3.88
N THR A 67 -1.65 9.83 -3.63
CA THR A 67 -2.66 9.46 -4.65
C THR A 67 -3.29 10.67 -5.31
N PHE A 68 -3.52 11.74 -4.55
CA PHE A 68 -4.21 12.95 -5.02
C PHE A 68 -3.28 14.14 -5.25
N TYR A 69 -2.02 14.05 -4.83
CA TYR A 69 -1.05 15.14 -4.86
C TYR A 69 0.38 14.60 -4.92
N SER A 70 1.30 15.34 -5.53
CA SER A 70 2.72 15.01 -5.42
C SER A 70 3.24 15.36 -4.03
N VAL A 71 4.01 14.45 -3.44
CA VAL A 71 4.50 14.61 -2.06
C VAL A 71 5.51 15.75 -1.92
N ASP A 72 6.23 16.07 -2.99
CA ASP A 72 7.19 17.19 -3.05
C ASP A 72 6.57 18.57 -2.81
N ARG A 73 5.24 18.68 -2.88
CA ARG A 73 4.52 19.95 -2.65
C ARG A 73 4.05 20.13 -1.21
N LEU A 74 4.28 19.15 -0.33
CA LEU A 74 3.81 19.23 1.05
C LEU A 74 4.81 20.00 1.93
N PRO A 75 4.35 21.00 2.71
CA PRO A 75 5.19 21.62 3.71
C PRO A 75 5.54 20.62 4.82
N ALA A 76 6.74 20.75 5.40
CA ALA A 76 7.10 20.01 6.60
C ALA A 76 6.08 20.34 7.72
N PRO A 77 5.53 19.33 8.45
CA PRO A 77 6.03 17.96 8.61
C PRO A 77 5.39 16.89 7.71
N PHE A 78 4.44 17.24 6.83
CA PHE A 78 3.64 16.25 6.11
C PHE A 78 4.43 15.46 5.05
N ASP A 79 5.45 16.06 4.41
CA ASP A 79 6.37 15.34 3.52
C ASP A 79 7.11 14.21 4.27
N THR A 80 7.58 14.48 5.49
CA THR A 80 8.24 13.46 6.32
C THR A 80 7.28 12.34 6.72
N MET A 81 6.02 12.66 7.02
CA MET A 81 5.02 11.63 7.34
C MET A 81 4.65 10.79 6.11
N ALA A 82 4.54 11.40 4.92
CA ALA A 82 4.25 10.70 3.68
C ALA A 82 5.41 9.77 3.27
N THR A 83 6.66 10.20 3.46
CA THR A 83 7.85 9.39 3.13
C THR A 83 8.12 8.26 4.11
N LEU A 84 7.56 8.31 5.32
CA LEU A 84 7.56 7.18 6.25
C LEU A 84 6.46 6.16 5.95
N ASN A 85 5.49 6.51 5.10
CA ASN A 85 4.34 5.68 4.83
C ASN A 85 4.67 4.60 3.77
N PRO A 86 4.59 3.30 4.09
CA PRO A 86 4.81 2.24 3.09
C PRO A 86 3.77 2.24 1.97
N PHE A 87 2.55 2.75 2.22
CA PHE A 87 1.51 2.88 1.20
C PHE A 87 1.89 3.89 0.12
N PHE A 88 2.62 4.96 0.49
CA PHE A 88 3.10 5.96 -0.46
C PHE A 88 4.01 5.31 -1.51
N TYR A 89 5.01 4.54 -1.08
CA TYR A 89 5.92 3.85 -2.00
C TYR A 89 5.24 2.85 -2.92
N ALA A 90 4.15 2.21 -2.45
CA ALA A 90 3.40 1.25 -3.25
C ALA A 90 2.70 1.94 -4.43
N ILE A 91 2.12 3.10 -4.15
CA ILE A 91 1.33 3.87 -5.12
C ILE A 91 2.24 4.67 -6.04
N ASP A 92 3.30 5.29 -5.50
CA ASP A 92 4.29 6.02 -6.31
C ASP A 92 5.02 5.10 -7.30
N GLY A 93 5.44 3.90 -6.85
CA GLY A 93 6.05 2.90 -7.73
C GLY A 93 5.08 2.32 -8.76
N PHE A 94 3.81 2.13 -8.40
CA PHE A 94 2.77 1.73 -9.36
C PHE A 94 2.51 2.83 -10.40
N ARG A 95 2.43 4.10 -9.97
CA ARG A 95 2.29 5.26 -10.84
C ARG A 95 3.47 5.38 -11.79
N TYR A 96 4.70 5.23 -11.29
CA TYR A 96 5.89 5.17 -12.13
C TYR A 96 5.78 4.08 -13.19
N GLY A 97 5.31 2.88 -12.83
CA GLY A 97 5.16 1.78 -13.78
C GLY A 97 4.11 2.04 -14.87
N LEU A 98 3.09 2.88 -14.60
CA LEU A 98 2.08 3.28 -15.57
C LEU A 98 2.54 4.44 -16.46
N ILE A 99 2.93 5.57 -15.87
CA ILE A 99 3.16 6.84 -16.60
C ILE A 99 4.64 7.23 -16.74
N GLY A 100 5.57 6.46 -16.15
CA GLY A 100 7.01 6.72 -16.21
C GLY A 100 7.49 7.85 -15.29
N VAL A 101 6.61 8.39 -14.44
CA VAL A 101 6.91 9.48 -13.50
C VAL A 101 6.63 9.02 -12.08
N GLY A 102 7.62 9.14 -11.20
CA GLY A 102 7.52 8.90 -9.77
C GLY A 102 8.16 10.05 -9.00
N ASP A 103 7.65 10.35 -7.81
CA ASP A 103 8.16 11.43 -6.96
C ASP A 103 9.45 10.97 -6.23
N ARG A 104 9.60 9.67 -5.94
CA ARG A 104 10.79 9.10 -5.26
C ARG A 104 11.51 8.04 -6.11
N SER A 105 12.72 7.70 -5.68
CA SER A 105 13.51 6.65 -6.31
C SER A 105 12.82 5.29 -6.19
N ILE A 106 12.60 4.65 -7.34
CA ILE A 106 11.96 3.33 -7.45
C ILE A 106 12.71 2.29 -6.61
N VAL A 107 14.05 2.36 -6.58
CA VAL A 107 14.88 1.44 -5.82
C VAL A 107 14.59 1.57 -4.32
N THR A 108 14.46 2.80 -3.82
CA THR A 108 14.12 3.05 -2.41
C THR A 108 12.72 2.55 -2.08
N GLY A 109 11.75 2.76 -2.98
CA GLY A 109 10.39 2.25 -2.80
C GLY A 109 10.31 0.74 -2.81
N LEU A 110 11.03 0.08 -3.73
CA LEU A 110 11.06 -1.39 -3.84
C LEU A 110 11.68 -2.02 -2.58
N VAL A 111 12.87 -1.55 -2.17
CA VAL A 111 13.56 -2.06 -0.98
C VAL A 111 12.71 -1.79 0.27
N GLY A 112 12.14 -0.59 0.40
CA GLY A 112 11.25 -0.24 1.50
C GLY A 112 10.03 -1.15 1.59
N LEU A 113 9.33 -1.39 0.47
CA LEU A 113 8.16 -2.28 0.47
C LEU A 113 8.51 -3.72 0.78
N VAL A 114 9.61 -4.25 0.25
CA VAL A 114 10.05 -5.62 0.53
C VAL A 114 10.37 -5.78 2.01
N LEU A 115 11.09 -4.82 2.61
CA LEU A 115 11.39 -4.83 4.04
C LEU A 115 10.12 -4.79 4.89
N VAL A 116 9.19 -3.89 4.57
CA VAL A 116 7.92 -3.76 5.30
C VAL A 116 7.08 -5.02 5.18
N ASN A 117 6.96 -5.59 3.98
CA ASN A 117 6.28 -6.88 3.79
C ASN A 117 6.96 -8.00 4.57
N GLY A 118 8.29 -8.06 4.61
CA GLY A 118 9.04 -9.03 5.41
C GLY A 118 8.75 -8.91 6.91
N VAL A 119 8.70 -7.68 7.43
CA VAL A 119 8.34 -7.41 8.84
C VAL A 119 6.89 -7.80 9.11
N LEU A 120 5.94 -7.37 8.27
CA LEU A 120 4.53 -7.72 8.41
C LEU A 120 4.31 -9.23 8.35
N TRP A 121 5.00 -9.93 7.45
CA TRP A 121 4.93 -11.38 7.32
C TRP A 121 5.47 -12.07 8.58
N LEU A 122 6.59 -11.62 9.13
CA LEU A 122 7.14 -12.15 10.37
C LEU A 122 6.18 -11.94 11.55
N LEU A 123 5.56 -10.76 11.64
CA LEU A 123 4.56 -10.45 12.66
C LEU A 123 3.33 -11.34 12.52
N CYS A 124 2.76 -11.45 11.31
CA CYS A 124 1.66 -12.37 11.01
C CYS A 124 2.00 -13.79 11.43
N TYR A 125 3.17 -14.29 11.03
CA TYR A 125 3.63 -15.64 11.38
C TYR A 125 3.73 -15.84 12.89
N ARG A 126 4.28 -14.86 13.63
CA ARG A 126 4.37 -14.94 15.10
C ARG A 126 3.01 -14.93 15.78
N VAL A 127 2.12 -14.05 15.33
CA VAL A 127 0.75 -13.95 15.88
C VAL A 127 -0.01 -15.27 15.62
N LEU A 128 0.03 -15.78 14.39
CA LEU A 128 -0.58 -17.05 14.02
C LEU A 128 0.01 -18.24 14.81
N LYS A 129 1.34 -18.31 14.93
CA LYS A 129 2.03 -19.38 15.67
C LYS A 129 1.75 -19.34 17.18
N SER A 130 1.61 -18.14 17.75
CA SER A 130 1.31 -17.99 19.18
C SER A 130 -0.07 -18.50 19.56
N GLY A 131 -0.97 -18.69 18.59
CA GLY A 131 -2.37 -19.06 18.83
C GLY A 131 -3.15 -17.99 19.59
N TRP A 132 -2.56 -16.80 19.79
CA TRP A 132 -3.16 -15.72 20.55
C TRP A 132 -4.44 -15.26 19.84
N ARG A 133 -5.58 -15.43 20.52
CA ARG A 133 -6.96 -15.20 20.03
C ARG A 133 -7.45 -16.10 18.88
N LEU A 134 -6.70 -17.11 18.47
CA LEU A 134 -7.12 -18.08 17.44
C LEU A 134 -7.76 -19.35 18.01
N LYS A 135 -7.69 -19.54 19.33
CA LYS A 135 -8.33 -20.65 20.03
C LYS A 135 -9.60 -20.14 20.70
N SER A 136 -10.75 -20.61 20.22
CA SER A 136 -12.02 -20.53 20.97
C SER A 136 -12.00 -21.55 22.10
#